data_AF-A0A3A8SQK7-F1
#
_entry.id   AF-A0A3A8SQK7-F1
#
_cell.length_a   1.000
_cell.length_b   1.000
_cell.length_c   1.000
_cell.angle_alpha   90.00
_cell.angle_beta   90.00
_cell.angle_gamma   90.00
#
_symmetry.space_group_name_H-M   'P 1'
#
loop_
_entity.id
_entity.type
_entity.pdbx_description
1 polymer ?
#
loop_
_entity_poly.entity_id
_entity_poly.type
_entity_poly.pdbx_seq_one_letter_code
_entity_poly.pdbx_strand_id
1 'polypeptide(L)'
;EPDLSQANGELTLDSQGLIIKGGKASIPMGGGNSMPMELPQVALGALVGRINFEKGLGTVQELRLKGEDVEALATGTLKLGKRLEYSEPAMDVNLRLDPEAQKRLGLLAAGITIFPPDKKDPSFRAARLGGFL
;
A
#
# COMPACT_ATOMS: atom_id res chain seq x y z
N GLU A 1 23.06 16.14 4.96
CA GLU A 1 22.29 14.95 4.54
C GLU A 1 22.46 14.73 3.04
N PRO A 2 22.37 13.49 2.55
CA PRO A 2 22.39 13.19 1.13
C PRO A 2 21.14 13.74 0.43
N ASP A 3 21.32 14.35 -0.75
CA ASP A 3 20.24 14.86 -1.61
C ASP A 3 19.69 13.72 -2.48
N LEU A 4 18.47 13.25 -2.16
CA LEU A 4 17.85 12.13 -2.88
C LEU A 4 17.31 12.52 -4.26
N SER A 5 17.17 13.81 -4.57
CA SER A 5 16.69 14.28 -5.88
C SER A 5 17.69 14.03 -7.00
N GLN A 6 18.94 13.69 -6.67
CA GLN A 6 19.98 13.32 -7.63
C GLN A 6 20.31 11.82 -7.60
N ALA A 7 19.52 11.02 -6.88
CA ALA A 7 19.78 9.59 -6.72
C ALA A 7 19.66 8.87 -8.08
N ASN A 8 20.61 7.96 -8.31
CA ASN A 8 20.58 7.01 -9.42
C ASN A 8 20.82 5.62 -8.85
N GLY A 9 20.15 4.62 -9.40
CA GLY A 9 20.37 3.23 -9.01
C GLY A 9 19.08 2.41 -9.00
N GLU A 10 19.13 1.29 -8.30
CA GLU A 10 18.03 0.34 -8.22
C GLU A 10 17.76 -0.02 -6.77
N LEU A 11 16.48 -0.01 -6.41
CA LEU A 11 15.99 -0.54 -5.15
C LEU A 11 15.18 -1.80 -5.43
N THR A 12 15.67 -2.92 -4.93
CA THR A 12 14.96 -4.19 -4.96
C THR A 12 14.50 -4.52 -3.55
N LEU A 13 13.20 -4.74 -3.42
CA LEU A 13 12.57 -5.19 -2.18
C LEU A 13 12.24 -6.68 -2.36
N ASP A 14 12.76 -7.50 -1.46
CA ASP A 14 12.36 -8.89 -1.29
C ASP A 14 12.19 -9.13 0.20
N SER A 15 10.95 -9.31 0.63
CA SER A 15 10.61 -9.57 2.01
C SER A 15 9.60 -10.69 2.11
N GLN A 16 9.69 -11.43 3.21
CA GLN A 16 8.86 -12.60 3.48
C GLN A 16 8.24 -12.46 4.87
N GLY A 17 7.01 -12.96 5.02
CA GLY A 17 6.33 -12.99 6.31
C GLY A 17 6.00 -11.60 6.86
N LEU A 18 5.67 -10.63 5.99
CA LEU A 18 5.19 -9.33 6.43
C LEU A 18 3.84 -9.50 7.15
N ILE A 19 3.77 -8.96 8.36
CA ILE A 19 2.61 -9.06 9.23
C ILE A 19 2.30 -7.68 9.78
N ILE A 20 1.07 -7.22 9.62
CA ILE A 20 0.55 -6.11 10.42
C ILE A 20 0.12 -6.71 11.74
N LYS A 21 0.85 -6.37 12.81
CA LYS A 21 0.48 -6.77 14.16
C LYS A 21 -0.89 -6.17 14.50
N GLY A 22 -1.76 -6.98 15.08
CA GLY A 22 -3.03 -6.51 15.61
C GLY A 22 -2.83 -5.47 16.72
N GLY A 23 -3.90 -4.75 17.07
CA GLY A 23 -3.82 -3.73 18.11
C GLY A 23 -5.12 -2.96 18.30
N LYS A 24 -5.15 -2.07 19.28
CA LYS A 24 -6.34 -1.26 19.59
C LYS A 24 -6.33 0.02 18.77
N ALA A 25 -7.36 0.23 17.95
CA ALA A 25 -7.59 1.49 17.25
C ALA A 25 -8.91 2.10 17.70
N SER A 26 -9.00 3.44 17.71
CA SER A 26 -10.26 4.15 17.93
C SER A 26 -10.69 4.72 16.59
N ILE A 27 -11.71 4.12 15.97
CA ILE A 27 -12.23 4.64 14.69
C ILE A 27 -13.26 5.72 14.99
N PRO A 28 -13.10 6.94 14.43
CA PRO A 28 -14.11 7.98 14.56
C PRO A 28 -15.37 7.54 13.80
N MET A 29 -16.45 7.32 14.54
CA MET A 29 -17.78 7.23 13.95
C MET A 29 -18.31 8.65 13.89
N GLY A 30 -18.79 9.10 12.73
CA GLY A 30 -19.29 10.47 12.55
C GLY A 30 -20.20 10.91 13.70
N GLY A 31 -19.99 12.13 14.22
CA GLY A 31 -20.71 12.64 15.39
C GLY A 31 -19.91 12.72 16.70
N GLY A 32 -18.58 12.54 16.66
CA GLY A 32 -17.68 12.85 17.79
C GLY A 32 -17.41 11.70 18.76
N ASN A 33 -18.06 10.55 18.60
CA ASN A 33 -17.78 9.35 19.38
C ASN A 33 -16.85 8.42 18.60
N SER A 34 -15.69 8.10 19.17
CA SER A 34 -14.77 7.12 18.61
C SER A 34 -15.00 5.76 19.26
N MET A 35 -15.23 4.73 18.44
CA MET A 35 -15.45 3.38 18.95
C MET A 35 -14.10 2.66 19.08
N PRO A 36 -13.74 2.15 20.27
CA PRO A 36 -12.55 1.31 20.40
C PRO A 36 -12.80 -0.02 19.69
N MET A 37 -11.88 -0.40 18.80
CA MET A 37 -11.90 -1.68 18.11
C MET A 37 -10.55 -2.38 18.21
N GLU A 38 -10.60 -3.69 18.30
CA GLU A 38 -9.44 -4.55 18.14
C GLU A 38 -9.21 -4.78 16.65
N LEU A 39 -8.05 -4.37 16.16
CA LEU A 39 -7.55 -4.68 14.83
C LEU A 39 -6.96 -6.09 14.88
N PRO A 40 -7.50 -7.04 14.09
CA PRO A 40 -6.92 -8.35 13.95
C PRO A 40 -5.55 -8.26 13.27
N GLN A 41 -4.72 -9.27 13.51
CA GLN A 41 -3.49 -9.45 12.74
C GLN A 41 -3.82 -9.70 11.26
N VAL A 42 -3.04 -9.11 10.36
CA VAL A 42 -3.17 -9.33 8.91
C VAL A 42 -1.85 -9.84 8.36
N ALA A 43 -1.89 -10.99 7.70
CA ALA A 43 -0.73 -11.54 7.00
C ALA A 43 -0.64 -10.93 5.60
N LEU A 44 0.29 -9.99 5.43
CA LEU A 44 0.56 -9.38 4.12
C LEU A 44 1.39 -10.29 3.21
N GLY A 45 2.09 -11.27 3.79
CA GLY A 45 2.84 -12.28 3.06
C GLY A 45 4.17 -11.75 2.52
N ALA A 46 4.46 -12.04 1.25
CA ALA A 46 5.69 -11.61 0.60
C ALA A 46 5.49 -10.33 -0.20
N LEU A 47 6.43 -9.39 -0.07
CA LEU A 47 6.50 -8.19 -0.90
C LEU A 47 7.75 -8.29 -1.77
N VAL A 48 7.53 -8.28 -3.09
CA VAL A 48 8.59 -8.24 -4.09
C VAL A 48 8.38 -6.99 -4.93
N GLY A 49 9.43 -6.21 -5.15
CA GLY A 49 9.33 -5.08 -6.05
C GLY A 49 10.67 -4.52 -6.48
N ARG A 50 10.66 -3.84 -7.62
CA ARG A 50 11.84 -3.18 -8.19
C ARG A 50 11.53 -1.75 -8.59
N ILE A 51 12.38 -0.83 -8.14
CA ILE A 51 12.29 0.59 -8.44
C ILE A 51 13.62 1.05 -9.02
N ASN A 52 13.60 1.58 -10.24
CA ASN A 52 14.77 2.16 -10.87
C ASN A 52 14.74 3.68 -10.72
N PHE A 53 15.82 4.26 -10.22
CA PHE A 53 15.97 5.70 -10.05
C PHE A 53 16.91 6.28 -11.09
N GLU A 54 16.44 7.32 -11.78
CA GLU A 54 17.23 8.15 -12.68
C GLU A 54 17.04 9.63 -12.30
N LYS A 55 18.10 10.24 -11.76
CA LYS A 55 18.12 11.63 -11.28
C LYS A 55 16.92 11.95 -10.36
N GLY A 56 16.74 11.10 -9.35
CA GLY A 56 15.65 11.21 -8.38
C GLY A 56 14.28 10.76 -8.90
N LEU A 57 14.09 10.50 -10.19
CA LEU A 57 12.85 9.93 -10.70
C LEU A 57 12.88 8.40 -10.59
N GLY A 58 12.13 7.85 -9.65
CA GLY A 58 11.88 6.43 -9.49
C GLY A 58 10.78 5.94 -10.42
N THR A 59 11.05 4.90 -11.19
CA THR A 59 10.03 4.14 -11.94
C THR A 59 9.82 2.81 -11.26
N VAL A 60 8.62 2.60 -10.73
CA VAL A 60 8.19 1.34 -10.12
C VAL A 60 7.77 0.40 -11.24
N GLN A 61 8.61 -0.59 -11.55
CA GLN A 61 8.33 -1.54 -12.63
C GLN A 61 7.19 -2.46 -12.25
N GLU A 62 7.30 -3.08 -11.08
CA GLU A 62 6.30 -3.92 -10.47
C GLU A 62 6.56 -3.93 -8.96
N LEU A 63 5.51 -3.71 -8.18
CA LEU A 63 5.49 -3.95 -6.75
C LEU A 63 4.32 -4.89 -6.48
N ARG A 64 4.63 -6.10 -6.05
CA ARG A 64 3.67 -7.16 -5.80
C ARG A 64 3.73 -7.61 -4.35
N LEU A 65 2.60 -7.47 -3.68
CA LEU A 65 2.35 -8.05 -2.37
C LEU A 65 1.46 -9.28 -2.55
N LYS A 66 1.86 -10.42 -2.02
CA LYS A 66 1.03 -11.63 -2.04
C LYS A 66 1.08 -12.33 -0.68
N GLY A 67 -0.05 -12.29 0.01
CA GLY A 67 -0.30 -13.03 1.24
C GLY A 67 -1.55 -13.90 1.14
N GLU A 68 -1.84 -14.60 2.24
CA GLU A 68 -3.06 -15.40 2.37
C GLU A 68 -4.32 -14.51 2.43
N ASP A 69 -4.19 -13.32 3.03
CA ASP A 69 -5.32 -12.42 3.29
C ASP A 69 -5.50 -11.33 2.22
N VAL A 70 -4.40 -10.93 1.58
CA VAL A 70 -4.37 -9.77 0.70
C VAL A 70 -3.39 -10.00 -0.45
N GLU A 71 -3.80 -9.55 -1.63
CA GLU A 71 -2.94 -9.38 -2.79
C GLU A 71 -2.96 -7.91 -3.21
N ALA A 72 -1.78 -7.33 -3.43
CA ALA A 72 -1.64 -5.98 -3.93
C ALA A 72 -0.69 -5.95 -5.12
N LEU A 73 -1.02 -5.13 -6.11
CA LEU A 73 -0.19 -4.84 -7.27
C LEU A 73 -0.09 -3.33 -7.38
N ALA A 74 1.12 -2.80 -7.45
CA ALA A 74 1.33 -1.37 -7.64
C ALA A 74 2.36 -1.09 -8.72
N THR A 75 2.06 -0.07 -9.52
CA THR A 75 2.93 0.44 -10.58
C THR A 75 2.85 1.95 -10.62
N GLY A 76 3.87 2.60 -11.18
CA GLY A 76 3.87 4.05 -11.33
C GLY A 76 5.24 4.66 -11.10
N THR A 77 5.27 5.89 -10.61
CA THR A 77 6.51 6.64 -10.38
C THR A 77 6.62 7.15 -8.95
N LEU A 78 7.85 7.38 -8.51
CA LEU A 78 8.19 7.97 -7.23
C LEU A 78 9.25 9.04 -7.48
N LYS A 79 8.84 10.31 -7.48
CA LYS A 79 9.78 11.42 -7.65
C LYS A 79 10.38 11.76 -6.29
N LEU A 80 11.66 11.48 -6.11
CA LEU A 80 12.39 11.77 -4.88
C LEU A 80 12.66 13.27 -4.76
N GLY A 81 12.27 13.84 -3.63
CA GLY A 81 12.68 15.19 -3.23
C GLY A 81 14.10 15.18 -2.65
N LYS A 82 14.57 16.32 -2.12
CA LYS A 82 15.85 16.36 -1.40
C LYS A 82 15.90 15.40 -0.22
N ARG A 83 14.73 15.17 0.39
CA ARG A 83 14.47 14.22 1.48
C ARG A 83 13.24 13.39 1.15
N LEU A 84 13.08 12.26 1.84
CA LEU A 84 11.97 11.35 1.61
C LEU A 84 10.60 12.04 1.81
N GLU A 85 10.48 12.90 2.82
CA GLU A 85 9.30 13.74 3.14
C GLU A 85 8.87 14.71 2.03
N TYR A 86 9.73 14.95 1.04
CA TYR A 86 9.42 15.76 -0.13
C TYR A 86 9.25 14.92 -1.40
N SER A 87 9.17 13.61 -1.25
CA SER A 87 9.01 12.71 -2.38
C SER A 87 7.54 12.59 -2.74
N GLU A 88 7.27 12.64 -4.04
CA GLU A 88 5.94 12.58 -4.62
C GLU A 88 5.73 11.19 -5.25
N PRO A 89 5.01 10.27 -4.59
CA PRO A 89 4.53 9.08 -5.25
C PRO A 89 3.41 9.44 -6.24
N ALA A 90 3.39 8.75 -7.36
CA ALA A 90 2.28 8.73 -8.30
C ALA A 90 2.10 7.27 -8.74
N MET A 91 1.44 6.50 -7.88
CA MET A 91 1.29 5.06 -8.04
C MET A 91 -0.19 4.68 -8.19
N ASP A 92 -0.46 3.80 -9.13
CA ASP A 92 -1.73 3.10 -9.21
C ASP A 92 -1.58 1.79 -8.44
N VAL A 93 -2.50 1.52 -7.50
CA VAL A 93 -2.45 0.39 -6.58
C VAL A 93 -3.75 -0.39 -6.72
N ASN A 94 -3.64 -1.66 -7.06
CA ASN A 94 -4.75 -2.61 -7.14
C ASN A 94 -4.68 -3.54 -5.95
N LEU A 95 -5.77 -3.60 -5.17
CA LEU A 95 -5.86 -4.35 -3.92
C LEU A 95 -6.97 -5.39 -4.01
N ARG A 96 -6.72 -6.61 -3.56
CA ARG A 96 -7.71 -7.66 -3.42
C ARG A 96 -7.59 -8.28 -2.06
N LEU A 97 -8.71 -8.44 -1.38
CA LEU A 97 -8.81 -9.21 -0.14
C LEU A 97 -9.35 -10.60 -0.46
N ASP A 98 -8.82 -11.60 0.23
CA ASP A 98 -9.43 -12.93 0.21
C ASP A 98 -10.84 -12.87 0.83
N PRO A 99 -11.85 -13.59 0.32
CA PRO A 99 -13.21 -13.57 0.88
C PRO A 99 -13.30 -13.97 2.35
N GLU A 100 -12.46 -14.90 2.82
CA GLU A 100 -12.40 -15.27 4.24
C GLU A 100 -11.77 -14.16 5.08
N ALA A 101 -10.71 -13.52 4.57
CA ALA A 101 -10.13 -12.33 5.18
C ALA A 101 -11.14 -11.18 5.22
N GLN A 102 -11.92 -10.95 4.16
CA GLN A 102 -12.94 -9.91 4.11
C GLN A 102 -14.00 -10.09 5.22
N LYS A 103 -14.44 -11.33 5.45
CA LYS A 103 -15.37 -11.68 6.53
C LYS A 103 -14.74 -11.47 7.91
N ARG A 104 -13.49 -11.89 8.09
CA ARG A 104 -12.75 -11.79 9.36
C ARG A 104 -12.42 -10.34 9.73
N LEU A 105 -12.06 -9.53 8.74
CA LEU A 105 -11.67 -8.13 8.92
C LEU A 105 -12.88 -7.19 9.05
N GLY A 106 -14.06 -7.60 8.59
CA GLY A 106 -15.32 -6.87 8.77
C GLY A 106 -15.24 -5.42 8.30
N LEU A 107 -15.38 -4.47 9.25
CA LEU A 107 -15.37 -3.04 8.97
C LEU A 107 -14.03 -2.55 8.37
N LEU A 108 -12.91 -3.21 8.68
CA LEU A 108 -11.61 -2.85 8.10
C LEU A 108 -11.55 -3.20 6.62
N ALA A 109 -12.14 -4.34 6.24
CA ALA A 109 -12.27 -4.70 4.84
C ALA A 109 -13.21 -3.74 4.09
N ALA A 110 -14.21 -3.16 4.77
CA ALA A 110 -15.10 -2.17 4.16
C ALA A 110 -14.33 -0.96 3.60
N GLY A 111 -13.27 -0.54 4.29
CA GLY A 111 -12.38 0.55 3.86
C GLY A 111 -11.58 0.26 2.59
N ILE A 112 -11.39 -1.00 2.21
CA ILE A 112 -10.79 -1.40 0.93
C ILE A 112 -11.87 -1.56 -0.14
N THR A 113 -13.05 -2.08 0.22
CA THR A 113 -14.14 -2.29 -0.74
C THR A 113 -14.83 -1.01 -1.22
N ILE A 114 -14.58 0.13 -0.56
CA ILE A 114 -15.07 1.45 -1.00
C ILE A 114 -14.40 1.92 -2.29
N PHE A 115 -13.19 1.43 -2.57
CA PHE A 115 -12.49 1.75 -3.80
C PHE A 115 -13.20 1.13 -5.02
N PRO A 116 -13.21 1.80 -6.17
CA PRO A 116 -13.84 1.28 -7.37
C PRO A 116 -13.19 -0.04 -7.81
N PRO A 117 -13.94 -0.95 -8.46
CA PRO A 117 -13.33 -2.10 -9.13
C PRO A 117 -12.28 -1.66 -10.16
N ASP A 118 -11.20 -2.42 -10.29
CA ASP A 118 -10.22 -2.20 -11.37
C ASP A 118 -10.85 -2.46 -12.74
N LYS A 119 -10.40 -1.71 -13.75
CA LYS A 119 -10.97 -1.76 -15.10
C LYS A 119 -10.56 -3.01 -15.88
N LYS A 120 -9.42 -3.61 -15.55
CA LYS A 120 -8.88 -4.81 -16.20
C LYS A 120 -9.31 -6.08 -15.46
N ASP A 121 -9.30 -6.06 -14.14
CA ASP A 121 -9.73 -7.17 -13.28
C ASP A 121 -10.65 -6.67 -12.15
N PRO A 122 -11.99 -6.81 -12.28
CA PRO A 122 -12.94 -6.37 -11.28
C PRO A 122 -12.82 -7.05 -9.91
N SER A 123 -12.03 -8.13 -9.78
CA SER A 123 -11.73 -8.75 -8.49
C SER A 123 -10.78 -7.90 -7.63
N PHE A 124 -10.04 -6.98 -8.26
CA PHE A 124 -9.23 -5.98 -7.59
C PHE A 124 -10.01 -4.66 -7.42
N ARG A 125 -9.62 -3.92 -6.39
CA ARG A 125 -10.06 -2.57 -6.10
C ARG A 125 -8.94 -1.60 -6.44
N ALA A 126 -9.21 -0.66 -7.32
CA ALA A 126 -8.24 0.31 -7.80
C ALA A 126 -8.20 1.54 -6.88
N ALA A 127 -7.00 1.86 -6.40
CA ALA A 127 -6.68 3.04 -5.63
C ALA A 127 -5.52 3.78 -6.29
N ARG A 128 -5.44 5.09 -6.05
CA ARG A 128 -4.31 5.90 -6.49
C ARG A 128 -3.59 6.45 -5.26
N LEU A 129 -2.30 6.15 -5.16
CA LEU A 129 -1.43 6.68 -4.13
C LEU A 129 -0.70 7.90 -4.71
N GLY A 130 -0.95 9.05 -4.12
CA GLY A 130 -0.38 10.33 -4.53
C GLY A 130 -0.24 11.31 -3.37
N GLY A 131 0.48 12.40 -3.58
CA GLY A 131 0.75 13.42 -2.57
C GLY A 131 2.24 13.53 -2.27
N PHE A 132 2.58 13.86 -1.02
CA PHE A 132 3.95 13.87 -0.49
C PHE A 132 4.04 12.83 0.63
N LEU A 133 5.21 12.20 0.80
CA LEU A 133 5.47 11.24 1.88
C LEU A 133 5.64 11.90 3.26
#